data_AF-A0A665VNJ7-F1
#
_entry.id   AF-A0A665VNJ7-F1
#
_cell.length_a   1.000
_cell.length_b   1.000
_cell.length_c   1.000
_cell.angle_alpha   90.00
_cell.angle_beta   90.00
_cell.angle_gamma   90.00
#
_symmetry.space_group_name_H-M   'P 1'
#
loop_
_entity.id
_entity.type
_entity.pdbx_description
1 polymer ?
#
loop_
_entity_poly.entity_id
_entity_poly.type
_entity_poly.pdbx_seq_one_letter_code
_entity_poly.pdbx_strand_id
1 'polypeptide(L)'
;DKYCPNLRSLPPNPEADEDDSQSGVNKASKGGIIYGDYLQLNKIVTAQVLQSEVKGNKIHDEHLFIVTHQAYELWFKQILFELDSVREIFISGHVRDERNMLKVNTRIHRVVMIFRLLVDQFAVLETMTALDFFDFRDYLSPASGFQSLQFRLVENKIGVPDNLRVPYNRRHYRDNFKGNDSEMLLATEQEPTLLKLVEEWLERTPGLEVDGFNFWERLEINIFDGMNQEKEKIEKMADSEEKEELMAELVKQKEVFTSLFDEKRHDHLLSKGERRLSYKALQGALMIYFYRSEPRFQVPFQLLTYLMDIDTLMTKWRYNHVCMVHRMIGSKAGTGGSSGYHYLRSTVSDRYKVFVDLFNLATFLVPRHWVPKLNPNVHTFLYMAECCDSSYCSSEDSD
;
A
#
# COMPACT_ATOMS: atom_id res chain seq x y z
N ASP A 1 -72.64 -14.63 -17.88
CA ASP A 1 -71.59 -15.30 -17.09
C ASP A 1 -70.42 -14.35 -16.91
N LYS A 2 -70.32 -13.68 -15.75
CA LYS A 2 -69.77 -14.17 -14.47
C LYS A 2 -68.22 -14.24 -14.52
N TYR A 3 -67.60 -13.25 -13.87
CA TYR A 3 -66.45 -13.32 -12.94
C TYR A 3 -65.49 -12.12 -13.12
N CYS A 4 -65.83 -11.00 -12.49
CA CYS A 4 -64.86 -10.01 -12.00
C CYS A 4 -65.29 -9.66 -10.56
N PRO A 5 -64.49 -9.98 -9.53
CA PRO A 5 -64.87 -9.73 -8.15
C PRO A 5 -64.72 -8.24 -7.81
N ASN A 6 -65.78 -7.68 -7.22
CA ASN A 6 -65.83 -6.37 -6.57
C ASN A 6 -64.75 -6.28 -5.47
N LEU A 7 -63.65 -5.57 -5.74
CA LEU A 7 -62.80 -5.02 -4.68
C LEU A 7 -63.45 -3.72 -4.20
N ARG A 8 -64.21 -3.82 -3.10
CA ARG A 8 -64.64 -2.69 -2.30
C ARG A 8 -63.40 -1.91 -1.86
N SER A 9 -63.39 -0.60 -2.11
CA SER A 9 -62.46 0.33 -1.48
C SER A 9 -62.63 0.25 0.04
N LEU A 10 -61.58 -0.19 0.72
CA LEU A 10 -61.45 -0.02 2.17
C LEU A 10 -61.39 1.50 2.47
N PRO A 11 -62.04 1.99 3.55
CA PRO A 11 -61.88 3.37 3.96
C PRO A 11 -60.41 3.65 4.28
N PRO A 12 -59.90 4.87 4.04
CA PRO A 12 -58.52 5.21 4.41
C PRO A 12 -58.37 5.03 5.93
N ASN A 13 -57.37 4.25 6.32
CA ASN A 13 -57.00 4.07 7.71
C ASN A 13 -56.58 5.45 8.26
N PRO A 14 -57.16 5.98 9.36
CA PRO A 14 -56.80 7.30 9.89
C PRO A 14 -55.43 7.32 10.61
N GLU A 15 -54.76 6.17 10.69
CA GLU A 15 -53.42 6.01 11.24
C GLU A 15 -52.47 5.60 10.12
N ALA A 16 -52.24 6.52 9.17
CA ALA A 16 -50.96 6.52 8.50
C ALA A 16 -50.01 7.19 9.49
N ASP A 17 -49.23 6.37 10.22
CA ASP A 17 -48.04 6.83 10.90
C ASP A 17 -47.30 7.76 9.94
N GLU A 18 -47.21 9.06 10.28
CA GLU A 18 -46.36 9.99 9.56
C GLU A 18 -44.94 9.45 9.67
N ASP A 19 -44.47 8.81 8.61
CA ASP A 19 -43.11 8.34 8.49
C ASP A 19 -42.18 9.55 8.61
N ASP A 20 -41.60 9.72 9.80
CA ASP A 20 -40.67 10.81 10.15
C ASP A 20 -39.48 10.90 9.19
N SER A 21 -39.21 9.86 8.38
CA SER A 21 -38.19 9.94 7.33
C SER A 21 -38.56 10.91 6.19
N GLN A 22 -39.84 11.29 6.07
CA GLN A 22 -40.37 12.17 5.01
C GLN A 22 -40.68 13.59 5.49
N SER A 23 -40.57 13.89 6.79
CA SER A 23 -40.87 15.20 7.38
C SER A 23 -39.75 16.25 7.18
N GLY A 24 -38.72 15.93 6.40
CA GLY A 24 -37.56 16.79 6.15
C GLY A 24 -37.86 18.01 5.26
N VAL A 25 -37.49 19.20 5.72
CA VAL A 25 -37.56 20.43 4.91
C VAL A 25 -36.39 20.49 3.93
N ASN A 26 -36.67 20.58 2.62
CA ASN A 26 -35.65 20.78 1.60
C ASN A 26 -34.98 22.17 1.78
N LYS A 27 -33.78 22.18 2.36
CA LYS A 27 -33.00 23.40 2.62
C LYS A 27 -32.26 23.92 1.38
N ALA A 28 -32.17 23.16 0.28
CA ALA A 28 -31.48 23.59 -0.93
C ALA A 28 -32.17 24.80 -1.61
N SER A 29 -33.47 24.98 -1.38
CA SER A 29 -34.26 26.11 -1.90
C SER A 29 -34.03 27.43 -1.14
N LYS A 30 -33.34 27.41 0.01
CA LYS A 30 -33.10 28.61 0.85
C LYS A 30 -31.75 29.28 0.61
N GLY A 31 -30.99 28.84 -0.40
CA GLY A 31 -29.63 29.30 -0.68
C GLY A 31 -28.57 28.55 0.14
N GLY A 32 -27.40 28.32 -0.47
CA GLY A 32 -26.30 27.51 0.08
C GLY A 32 -25.50 26.81 -1.03
N ILE A 33 -24.45 26.08 -0.67
CA ILE A 33 -23.67 25.28 -1.64
C ILE A 33 -24.57 24.15 -2.17
N ILE A 34 -24.70 24.06 -3.50
CA ILE A 34 -25.48 23.03 -4.18
C ILE A 34 -24.57 21.85 -4.51
N TYR A 35 -25.10 20.62 -4.41
CA TYR A 35 -24.36 19.37 -4.64
C TYR A 35 -23.56 19.36 -5.95
N GLY A 36 -24.18 19.78 -7.06
CA GLY A 36 -23.55 19.83 -8.38
C GLY A 36 -22.36 20.79 -8.45
N ASP A 37 -22.47 21.94 -7.76
CA ASP A 37 -21.42 22.95 -7.72
C ASP A 37 -20.27 22.52 -6.79
N TYR A 38 -20.60 21.93 -5.63
CA TYR A 38 -19.60 21.42 -4.68
C TYR A 38 -18.70 20.36 -5.30
N LEU A 39 -19.29 19.40 -6.00
CA LEU A 39 -18.55 18.31 -6.67
C LEU A 39 -18.05 18.70 -8.06
N GLN A 40 -18.37 19.90 -8.55
CA GLN A 40 -18.05 20.35 -9.91
C GLN A 40 -18.48 19.32 -10.96
N LEU A 41 -19.71 18.80 -10.85
CA LEU A 41 -20.21 17.74 -11.73
C LEU A 41 -20.21 18.17 -13.19
N ASN A 42 -20.36 19.46 -13.47
CA ASN A 42 -20.25 20.03 -14.81
C ASN A 42 -18.87 19.82 -15.46
N LYS A 43 -17.82 19.48 -14.69
CA LYS A 43 -16.50 19.07 -15.21
C LYS A 43 -16.34 17.55 -15.21
N ILE A 44 -16.85 16.86 -14.18
CA ILE A 44 -16.67 15.41 -14.01
C ILE A 44 -17.54 14.64 -15.01
N VAL A 45 -18.84 14.94 -15.08
CA VAL A 45 -19.82 14.17 -15.89
C VAL A 45 -19.93 14.65 -17.35
N THR A 46 -19.02 15.53 -17.76
CA THR A 46 -18.92 16.05 -19.14
C THR A 46 -17.56 15.77 -19.77
N ALA A 47 -16.67 15.05 -19.07
CA ALA A 47 -15.33 14.71 -19.54
C ALA A 47 -15.27 13.44 -20.41
N GLN A 48 -16.42 12.85 -20.76
CA GLN A 48 -16.52 11.56 -21.47
C GLN A 48 -16.59 11.76 -22.99
N VAL A 49 -15.44 11.92 -23.64
CA VAL A 49 -15.35 12.10 -25.11
C VAL A 49 -14.85 10.81 -25.78
N LEU A 50 -15.74 10.16 -26.54
CA LEU A 50 -15.43 8.95 -27.30
C LEU A 50 -14.68 9.30 -28.58
N GLN A 51 -13.46 8.78 -28.76
CA GLN A 51 -12.71 8.97 -30.00
C GLN A 51 -13.39 8.28 -31.19
N SER A 52 -14.02 7.13 -30.97
CA SER A 52 -14.76 6.42 -32.01
C SER A 52 -15.93 7.27 -32.55
N GLU A 53 -16.66 7.94 -31.66
CA GLU A 53 -17.76 8.86 -32.00
C GLU A 53 -17.24 10.10 -32.73
N VAL A 54 -16.13 10.69 -32.29
CA VAL A 54 -15.47 11.82 -32.97
C VAL A 54 -15.03 11.44 -34.40
N LYS A 55 -14.67 10.18 -34.64
CA LYS A 55 -14.32 9.65 -35.96
C LYS A 55 -15.52 9.15 -36.77
N GLY A 56 -16.75 9.33 -36.28
CA GLY A 56 -17.99 8.99 -36.99
C GLY A 56 -18.39 7.51 -36.89
N ASN A 57 -17.78 6.73 -36.00
CA ASN A 57 -18.09 5.32 -35.80
C ASN A 57 -18.20 5.02 -34.30
N LYS A 58 -19.30 5.43 -33.66
CA LYS A 58 -19.49 5.30 -32.21
C LYS A 58 -19.51 3.84 -31.77
N ILE A 59 -18.58 3.46 -30.90
CA ILE A 59 -18.55 2.15 -30.23
C ILE A 59 -19.00 2.30 -28.78
N HIS A 60 -19.97 1.48 -28.37
CA HIS A 60 -20.65 1.62 -27.07
C HIS A 60 -19.70 1.45 -25.87
N ASP A 61 -18.91 0.38 -25.87
CA ASP A 61 -18.04 0.01 -24.74
C ASP A 61 -16.84 0.96 -24.54
N GLU A 62 -16.56 1.85 -25.50
CA GLU A 62 -15.56 2.91 -25.30
C GLU A 62 -15.96 3.83 -24.12
N HIS A 63 -17.25 4.06 -23.89
CA HIS A 63 -17.71 4.85 -22.74
C HIS A 63 -17.36 4.15 -21.41
N LEU A 64 -17.56 2.83 -21.31
CA LEU A 64 -17.18 2.03 -20.14
C LEU A 64 -15.67 2.09 -19.91
N PHE A 65 -14.88 1.99 -20.98
CA PHE A 65 -13.43 2.12 -20.93
C PHE A 65 -13.02 3.48 -20.35
N ILE A 66 -13.58 4.58 -20.84
CA ILE A 66 -13.28 5.94 -20.37
C ILE A 66 -13.64 6.11 -18.89
N VAL A 67 -14.89 5.79 -18.50
CA VAL A 67 -15.37 5.98 -17.12
C VAL A 67 -14.56 5.14 -16.14
N THR A 68 -14.18 3.91 -16.50
CA THR A 68 -13.34 3.06 -15.66
C THR A 68 -11.99 3.72 -15.39
N HIS A 69 -11.31 4.22 -16.43
CA HIS A 69 -10.00 4.88 -16.26
C HIS A 69 -10.12 6.20 -15.50
N GLN A 70 -11.17 6.99 -15.73
CA GLN A 70 -11.43 8.22 -14.96
C GLN A 70 -11.65 7.92 -13.47
N ALA A 71 -12.40 6.86 -13.14
CA ALA A 71 -12.59 6.43 -11.77
C ALA A 71 -11.27 5.99 -11.11
N TYR A 72 -10.42 5.22 -11.81
CA TYR A 72 -9.06 4.92 -11.32
C TYR A 72 -8.25 6.19 -11.02
N GLU A 73 -8.25 7.15 -11.94
CA GLU A 73 -7.47 8.39 -11.79
C GLU A 73 -7.99 9.28 -10.65
N LEU A 74 -9.29 9.29 -10.36
CA LEU A 74 -9.84 9.95 -9.16
C LEU A 74 -9.34 9.28 -7.88
N TRP A 75 -9.30 7.94 -7.83
CA TRP A 75 -8.78 7.22 -6.69
C TRP A 75 -7.26 7.34 -6.53
N PHE A 76 -6.49 7.38 -7.63
CA PHE A 76 -5.06 7.66 -7.56
C PHE A 76 -4.80 9.06 -6.99
N LYS A 77 -5.61 10.06 -7.36
CA LYS A 77 -5.54 11.39 -6.75
C LYS A 77 -5.81 11.35 -5.25
N GLN A 78 -6.81 10.59 -4.80
CA GLN A 78 -7.10 10.43 -3.38
C GLN A 78 -5.93 9.74 -2.65
N ILE A 79 -5.36 8.68 -3.23
CA ILE A 79 -4.19 7.99 -2.67
C ILE A 79 -3.02 8.95 -2.53
N LEU A 80 -2.70 9.74 -3.57
CA LEU A 80 -1.65 10.74 -3.53
C LEU A 80 -1.89 11.76 -2.41
N PHE A 81 -3.13 12.24 -2.26
CA PHE A 81 -3.49 13.19 -1.20
C PHE A 81 -3.27 12.60 0.20
N GLU A 82 -3.65 11.34 0.43
CA GLU A 82 -3.39 10.66 1.70
C GLU A 82 -1.88 10.46 1.91
N LEU A 83 -1.16 9.96 0.90
CA LEU A 83 0.27 9.68 0.98
C LEU A 83 1.08 10.94 1.26
N ASP A 84 0.83 12.04 0.55
CA ASP A 84 1.53 13.30 0.76
C ASP A 84 1.27 13.85 2.16
N SER A 85 0.03 13.74 2.64
CA SER A 85 -0.31 14.16 4.00
C SER A 85 0.37 13.33 5.09
N VAL A 86 0.61 12.03 4.84
CA VAL A 86 1.35 11.17 5.77
C VAL A 86 2.84 11.48 5.68
N ARG A 87 3.41 11.58 4.48
CA ARG A 87 4.80 11.98 4.27
C ARG A 87 5.12 13.29 4.99
N GLU A 88 4.24 14.27 4.89
CA GLU A 88 4.40 15.56 5.58
C GLU A 88 4.44 15.42 7.11
N ILE A 89 3.62 14.54 7.71
CA ILE A 89 3.66 14.28 9.17
C ILE A 89 5.03 13.71 9.60
N PHE A 90 5.66 12.88 8.75
CA PHE A 90 7.00 12.38 9.02
C PHE A 90 8.08 13.45 8.79
N ILE A 91 8.02 14.16 7.67
CA ILE A 91 9.00 15.21 7.28
C ILE A 91 9.06 16.32 8.34
N SER A 92 7.90 16.82 8.77
CA SER A 92 7.78 17.87 9.77
C SER A 92 8.08 17.41 11.21
N GLY A 93 8.40 16.13 11.43
CA GLY A 93 8.72 15.57 12.73
C GLY A 93 7.51 15.33 13.65
N HIS A 94 6.29 15.70 13.24
CA HIS A 94 5.06 15.48 14.01
C HIS A 94 4.77 14.01 14.32
N VAL A 95 5.36 13.08 13.56
CA VAL A 95 5.30 11.63 13.86
C VAL A 95 5.95 11.26 15.20
N ARG A 96 6.85 12.10 15.75
CA ARG A 96 7.46 11.88 17.07
C ARG A 96 6.44 12.02 18.20
N ASP A 97 5.42 12.85 18.03
CA ASP A 97 4.26 12.88 18.92
C ASP A 97 3.35 11.68 18.59
N GLU A 98 3.38 10.68 19.46
CA GLU A 98 2.68 9.40 19.26
C GLU A 98 1.16 9.57 19.12
N ARG A 99 0.58 10.69 19.56
CA ARG A 99 -0.84 11.02 19.33
C ARG A 99 -1.19 11.09 17.83
N ASN A 100 -0.21 11.40 16.98
CA ASN A 100 -0.40 11.44 15.53
C ASN A 100 -0.37 10.04 14.88
N MET A 101 0.07 8.99 15.57
CA MET A 101 0.16 7.64 15.00
C MET A 101 -1.21 7.08 14.59
N LEU A 102 -2.27 7.38 15.34
CA LEU A 102 -3.63 6.98 14.95
C LEU A 102 -4.06 7.63 13.62
N LYS A 103 -3.71 8.90 13.42
CA LYS A 103 -3.99 9.65 12.18
C LYS A 103 -3.22 9.04 11.01
N VAL A 104 -1.92 8.75 11.19
CA VAL A 104 -1.09 8.07 10.19
C VAL A 104 -1.71 6.71 9.81
N ASN A 105 -2.02 5.87 10.79
CA ASN A 105 -2.62 4.56 10.54
C ASN A 105 -3.97 4.65 9.83
N THR A 106 -4.83 5.58 10.24
CA THR A 106 -6.16 5.75 9.62
C THR A 106 -6.03 6.10 8.14
N ARG A 107 -5.07 6.97 7.78
CA ARG A 107 -4.83 7.38 6.39
C ARG A 107 -4.19 6.27 5.56
N ILE A 108 -3.19 5.57 6.10
CA ILE A 108 -2.56 4.43 5.41
C ILE A 108 -3.57 3.28 5.25
N HIS A 109 -4.38 2.98 6.26
CA HIS A 109 -5.47 2.01 6.13
C HIS A 109 -6.52 2.45 5.09
N ARG A 110 -6.81 3.74 4.98
CA ARG A 110 -7.68 4.25 3.91
C ARG A 110 -7.08 3.97 2.52
N VAL A 111 -5.77 4.17 2.34
CA VAL A 111 -5.07 3.80 1.09
C VAL A 111 -5.21 2.29 0.81
N VAL A 112 -5.07 1.43 1.82
CA VAL A 112 -5.33 -0.01 1.71
C VAL A 112 -6.76 -0.28 1.21
N MET A 113 -7.76 0.36 1.81
CA MET A 113 -9.16 0.16 1.42
C MET A 113 -9.46 0.66 0.00
N ILE A 114 -8.85 1.77 -0.43
CA ILE A 114 -8.95 2.25 -1.80
C ILE A 114 -8.33 1.23 -2.76
N PHE A 115 -7.13 0.72 -2.48
CA PHE A 115 -6.51 -0.29 -3.33
C PHE A 115 -7.32 -1.60 -3.42
N ARG A 116 -8.03 -2.02 -2.35
CA ARG A 116 -8.97 -3.15 -2.42
C ARG A 116 -10.08 -2.89 -3.44
N LEU A 117 -10.70 -1.71 -3.38
CA LEU A 117 -11.72 -1.30 -4.35
C LEU A 117 -11.14 -1.27 -5.78
N LEU A 118 -9.93 -0.76 -5.96
CA LEU A 118 -9.27 -0.72 -7.26
C LEU A 118 -8.97 -2.11 -7.83
N VAL A 119 -8.68 -3.09 -6.98
CA VAL A 119 -8.49 -4.49 -7.41
C VAL A 119 -9.81 -5.07 -7.93
N ASP A 120 -10.92 -4.82 -7.23
CA ASP A 120 -12.25 -5.31 -7.58
C ASP A 120 -12.84 -4.59 -8.80
N GLN A 121 -12.47 -3.33 -9.02
CA GLN A 121 -12.95 -2.51 -10.13
C GLN A 121 -12.62 -3.10 -11.51
N PHE A 122 -11.60 -3.96 -11.63
CA PHE A 122 -11.34 -4.70 -12.87
C PHE A 122 -12.54 -5.55 -13.32
N ALA A 123 -13.31 -6.12 -12.39
CA ALA A 123 -14.48 -6.94 -12.71
C ALA A 123 -15.53 -6.19 -13.56
N VAL A 124 -15.61 -4.86 -13.39
CA VAL A 124 -16.51 -4.00 -14.17
C VAL A 124 -16.00 -3.86 -15.61
N LEU A 125 -14.71 -3.59 -15.82
CA LEU A 125 -14.15 -3.51 -17.17
C LEU A 125 -14.10 -4.89 -17.84
N GLU A 126 -14.09 -5.95 -17.04
CA GLU A 126 -14.08 -7.31 -17.55
C GLU A 126 -15.39 -7.76 -18.19
N THR A 127 -16.48 -7.01 -18.03
CA THR A 127 -17.74 -7.26 -18.75
C THR A 127 -17.65 -6.92 -20.24
N MET A 128 -16.70 -6.07 -20.65
CA MET A 128 -16.41 -5.80 -22.05
C MET A 128 -15.74 -7.02 -22.70
N THR A 129 -16.16 -7.39 -23.91
CA THR A 129 -15.55 -8.50 -24.62
C THR A 129 -14.30 -8.05 -25.38
N ALA A 130 -13.40 -9.00 -25.68
CA ALA A 130 -12.21 -8.71 -26.48
C ALA A 130 -12.56 -8.29 -27.92
N LEU A 131 -13.73 -8.69 -28.44
CA LEU A 131 -14.21 -8.30 -29.77
C LEU A 131 -14.66 -6.83 -29.75
N ASP A 132 -15.50 -6.45 -28.79
CA ASP A 132 -15.96 -5.06 -28.65
C ASP A 132 -14.79 -4.11 -28.36
N PHE A 133 -13.81 -4.56 -27.55
CA PHE A 133 -12.58 -3.80 -27.35
C PHE A 133 -11.79 -3.60 -28.65
N PHE A 134 -11.73 -4.62 -29.51
CA PHE A 134 -11.00 -4.55 -30.76
C PHE A 134 -11.60 -3.50 -31.73
N ASP A 135 -12.92 -3.29 -31.68
CA ASP A 135 -13.62 -2.34 -32.56
C ASP A 135 -13.26 -0.87 -32.32
N PHE A 136 -12.79 -0.51 -31.11
CA PHE A 136 -12.36 0.86 -30.81
C PHE A 136 -10.88 1.01 -30.46
N ARG A 137 -10.14 -0.10 -30.34
CA ARG A 137 -8.72 -0.10 -29.96
C ARG A 137 -7.84 0.79 -30.85
N ASP A 138 -8.14 0.83 -32.15
CA ASP A 138 -7.34 1.58 -33.12
C ASP A 138 -7.43 3.11 -32.92
N TYR A 139 -8.50 3.61 -32.29
CA TYR A 139 -8.64 5.02 -31.95
C TYR A 139 -7.76 5.45 -30.76
N LEU A 140 -7.25 4.49 -29.98
CA LEU A 140 -6.45 4.76 -28.79
C LEU A 140 -4.97 4.97 -29.10
N SER A 141 -4.46 4.45 -30.22
CA SER A 141 -3.02 4.51 -30.52
C SER A 141 -2.54 5.96 -30.73
N PRO A 142 -1.41 6.40 -30.14
CA PRO A 142 -0.42 5.65 -29.35
C PRO A 142 -0.62 5.73 -27.81
N ALA A 143 -1.78 6.19 -27.34
CA ALA A 143 -2.05 6.36 -25.91
C ALA A 143 -1.98 5.03 -25.15
N SER A 144 -1.45 5.08 -23.93
CA SER A 144 -1.35 3.90 -23.06
C SER A 144 -1.22 4.24 -21.58
N GLY A 145 -1.47 3.25 -20.71
CA GLY A 145 -1.27 3.39 -19.26
C GLY A 145 0.16 3.73 -18.83
N PHE A 146 1.16 3.64 -19.72
CA PHE A 146 2.51 4.18 -19.46
C PHE A 146 2.51 5.69 -19.22
N GLN A 147 1.49 6.40 -19.71
CA GLN A 147 1.30 7.83 -19.60
C GLN A 147 0.40 8.22 -18.41
N SER A 148 0.01 7.28 -17.54
CA SER A 148 -0.65 7.63 -16.27
C SER A 148 0.37 8.27 -15.33
N LEU A 149 0.33 9.60 -15.26
CA LEU A 149 1.21 10.40 -14.40
C LEU A 149 1.01 10.01 -12.94
N GLN A 150 -0.24 9.98 -12.48
CA GLN A 150 -0.54 9.73 -11.07
C GLN A 150 -0.10 8.33 -10.62
N PHE A 151 -0.22 7.32 -11.47
CA PHE A 151 0.29 5.98 -11.14
C PHE A 151 1.81 5.98 -10.91
N ARG A 152 2.57 6.73 -11.72
CA ARG A 152 4.03 6.90 -11.52
C ARG A 152 4.35 7.71 -10.27
N LEU A 153 3.59 8.77 -9.99
CA LEU A 153 3.74 9.53 -8.75
C LEU A 153 3.48 8.66 -7.51
N VAL A 154 2.47 7.79 -7.54
CA VAL A 154 2.19 6.85 -6.44
C VAL A 154 3.36 5.89 -6.25
N GLU A 155 3.86 5.26 -7.32
CA GLU A 155 5.02 4.37 -7.23
C GLU A 155 6.25 5.08 -6.65
N ASN A 156 6.56 6.30 -7.11
CA ASN A 156 7.71 7.06 -6.64
C ASN A 156 7.56 7.47 -5.17
N LYS A 157 6.39 8.01 -4.79
CA LYS A 157 6.14 8.49 -3.42
C LYS A 157 6.07 7.36 -2.40
N ILE A 158 5.63 6.15 -2.78
CA ILE A 158 5.75 4.97 -1.92
C ILE A 158 7.23 4.58 -1.79
N GLY A 159 7.94 4.51 -2.91
CA GLY A 159 9.39 4.30 -2.93
C GLY A 159 9.89 3.20 -3.86
N VAL A 160 9.25 2.99 -5.02
CA VAL A 160 9.74 2.04 -6.04
C VAL A 160 11.07 2.56 -6.62
N PRO A 161 12.20 1.85 -6.42
CA PRO A 161 13.50 2.33 -6.89
C PRO A 161 13.60 2.29 -8.41
N ASP A 162 14.16 3.35 -9.02
CA ASP A 162 14.27 3.43 -10.47
C ASP A 162 15.13 2.29 -11.07
N ASN A 163 16.27 1.99 -10.43
CA ASN A 163 17.18 0.92 -10.85
C ASN A 163 16.55 -0.49 -10.82
N LEU A 164 15.43 -0.67 -10.12
CA LEU A 164 14.71 -1.95 -10.05
C LEU A 164 13.56 -2.05 -11.07
N ARG A 165 13.16 -0.93 -11.68
CA ARG A 165 12.10 -0.93 -12.71
C ARG A 165 12.54 -1.77 -13.89
N VAL A 166 11.62 -2.60 -14.40
CA VAL A 166 11.91 -3.41 -15.58
C VAL A 166 12.04 -2.48 -16.79
N PRO A 167 13.19 -2.50 -17.50
CA PRO A 167 13.39 -1.64 -18.65
C PRO A 167 12.47 -2.04 -19.79
N TYR A 168 11.95 -1.04 -20.49
CA TYR A 168 11.20 -1.23 -21.72
C TYR A 168 11.79 -0.31 -22.80
N ASN A 169 12.09 -0.86 -23.98
CA ASN A 169 12.77 -0.18 -25.08
C ASN A 169 14.07 0.55 -24.70
N ARG A 170 14.76 0.11 -23.64
CA ARG A 170 15.96 0.75 -23.08
C ARG A 170 15.76 2.24 -22.75
N ARG A 171 14.52 2.64 -22.46
CA ARG A 171 14.12 4.01 -22.15
C ARG A 171 13.65 4.11 -20.70
N HIS A 172 13.84 5.29 -20.14
CA HIS A 172 13.37 5.59 -18.79
C HIS A 172 11.84 5.73 -18.83
N TYR A 173 11.14 5.34 -17.76
CA TYR A 173 9.67 5.48 -17.74
C TYR A 173 9.21 6.94 -17.91
N ARG A 174 10.08 7.89 -17.56
CA ARG A 174 9.89 9.36 -17.67
C ARG A 174 9.88 9.87 -19.10
N ASP A 175 10.43 9.12 -20.07
CA ASP A 175 10.49 9.54 -21.47
C ASP A 175 9.09 9.67 -22.12
N ASN A 176 8.04 9.18 -21.44
CA ASN A 176 6.65 9.30 -21.83
C ASN A 176 6.01 10.65 -21.44
N PHE A 177 6.69 11.47 -20.65
CA PHE A 177 6.17 12.72 -20.07
C PHE A 177 7.00 13.94 -20.52
N LYS A 178 6.36 15.09 -20.68
CA LYS A 178 7.00 16.34 -21.14
C LYS A 178 6.54 17.54 -20.29
N GLY A 179 7.36 18.60 -20.26
CA GLY A 179 7.05 19.83 -19.55
C GLY A 179 6.79 19.59 -18.06
N ASN A 180 5.73 20.20 -17.54
CA ASN A 180 5.35 20.16 -16.12
C ASN A 180 5.22 18.72 -15.57
N ASP A 181 4.73 17.76 -16.35
CA ASP A 181 4.58 16.37 -15.89
C ASP A 181 5.95 15.71 -15.63
N SER A 182 6.94 16.00 -16.46
CA SER A 182 8.31 15.50 -16.28
C SER A 182 8.99 16.15 -15.08
N GLU A 183 8.73 17.44 -14.87
CA GLU A 183 9.21 18.20 -13.70
C GLU A 183 8.59 17.66 -12.40
N MET A 184 7.29 17.35 -12.39
CA MET A 184 6.62 16.71 -11.26
C MET A 184 7.24 15.34 -10.92
N LEU A 185 7.52 14.50 -11.93
CA LEU A 185 8.17 13.22 -11.70
C LEU A 185 9.58 13.37 -11.14
N LEU A 186 10.35 14.32 -11.69
CA LEU A 186 11.68 14.67 -11.19
C LEU A 186 11.65 15.11 -9.72
N ALA A 187 10.68 15.95 -9.34
CA ALA A 187 10.52 16.38 -7.95
C ALA A 187 10.28 15.18 -7.03
N THR A 188 9.41 14.24 -7.43
CA THR A 188 9.15 13.04 -6.61
C THR A 188 10.34 12.10 -6.45
N GLU A 189 11.31 12.12 -7.36
CA GLU A 189 12.55 11.35 -7.23
C GLU A 189 13.54 11.98 -6.23
N GLN A 190 13.40 13.28 -5.96
CA GLN A 190 14.26 14.03 -5.03
C GLN A 190 13.66 14.16 -3.63
N GLU A 191 12.32 14.18 -3.53
CA GLU A 191 11.65 14.24 -2.24
C GLU A 191 11.77 12.91 -1.46
N PRO A 192 11.77 12.94 -0.12
CA PRO A 192 11.75 11.72 0.69
C PRO A 192 10.54 10.84 0.39
N THR A 193 10.80 9.57 0.07
CA THR A 193 9.76 8.57 -0.15
C THR A 193 9.16 8.09 1.17
N LEU A 194 7.98 7.47 1.13
CA LEU A 194 7.39 6.84 2.31
C LEU A 194 8.33 5.77 2.89
N LEU A 195 8.99 4.97 2.05
CA LEU A 195 10.01 4.02 2.49
C LEU A 195 11.11 4.70 3.30
N LYS A 196 11.69 5.80 2.79
CA LYS A 196 12.78 6.51 3.47
C LYS A 196 12.34 7.11 4.80
N LEU A 197 11.14 7.70 4.84
CA LEU A 197 10.58 8.29 6.05
C LEU A 197 10.25 7.23 7.12
N VAL A 198 9.74 6.07 6.70
CA VAL A 198 9.49 4.93 7.59
C VAL A 198 10.82 4.33 8.08
N GLU A 199 11.82 4.21 7.22
CA GLU A 199 13.17 3.76 7.60
C GLU A 199 13.73 4.64 8.72
N GLU A 200 13.77 5.96 8.53
CA GLU A 200 14.29 6.89 9.54
C GLU A 200 13.50 6.84 10.85
N TRP A 201 12.19 6.61 10.79
CA TRP A 201 11.35 6.41 11.98
C TRP A 201 11.67 5.08 12.68
N LEU A 202 11.86 3.99 11.94
CA LEU A 202 12.25 2.69 12.48
C LEU A 202 13.63 2.71 13.15
N GLU A 203 14.59 3.48 12.63
CA GLU A 203 15.92 3.65 13.23
C GLU A 203 15.89 4.29 14.62
N ARG A 204 14.79 4.95 14.98
CA ARG A 204 14.54 5.57 16.29
C ARG A 204 13.63 4.73 17.18
N THR A 205 13.34 3.47 16.80
CA THR A 205 12.50 2.59 17.62
C THR A 205 13.12 2.42 19.01
N PRO A 206 12.39 2.71 20.09
CA PRO A 206 12.93 2.63 21.44
C PRO A 206 13.26 1.18 21.81
N GLY A 207 14.40 0.98 22.47
CA GLY A 207 14.92 -0.32 22.89
C GLY A 207 16.09 -0.82 22.05
N LEU A 208 16.45 -0.12 20.97
CA LEU A 208 17.64 -0.40 20.15
C LEU A 208 18.93 0.18 20.74
N GLU A 209 18.83 1.03 21.75
CA GLU A 209 19.98 1.73 22.34
C GLU A 209 20.91 0.74 23.08
N VAL A 210 22.22 0.82 22.80
CA VAL A 210 23.25 -0.05 23.41
C VAL A 210 23.32 0.15 24.92
N ASP A 211 23.26 1.40 25.38
CA ASP A 211 23.26 1.75 26.81
C ASP A 211 21.86 1.60 27.45
N GLY A 212 20.85 1.19 26.68
CA GLY A 212 19.46 1.04 27.11
C GLY A 212 19.03 -0.42 27.22
N PHE A 213 17.95 -0.78 26.52
CA PHE A 213 17.47 -2.17 26.50
C PHE A 213 18.40 -3.11 25.73
N ASN A 214 19.15 -2.58 24.76
CA ASN A 214 20.06 -3.33 23.89
C ASN A 214 19.40 -4.58 23.29
N PHE A 215 18.29 -4.36 22.59
CA PHE A 215 17.49 -5.44 21.99
C PHE A 215 18.33 -6.37 21.12
N TRP A 216 19.22 -5.82 20.29
CA TRP A 216 19.89 -6.58 19.23
C TRP A 216 20.89 -7.59 19.78
N GLU A 217 21.77 -7.18 20.68
CA GLU A 217 22.76 -8.07 21.30
C GLU A 217 22.10 -9.13 22.18
N ARG A 218 21.05 -8.75 22.93
CA ARG A 218 20.28 -9.70 23.74
C ARG A 218 19.55 -10.73 22.89
N LEU A 219 19.01 -10.31 21.75
CA LEU A 219 18.35 -11.22 20.81
C LEU A 219 19.38 -12.20 20.23
N GLU A 220 20.55 -11.72 19.81
CA GLU A 220 21.63 -12.55 19.29
C GLU A 220 22.04 -13.65 20.28
N ILE A 221 22.34 -13.26 21.52
CA ILE A 221 22.72 -14.18 22.60
C ILE A 221 21.64 -15.24 22.80
N ASN A 222 20.38 -14.81 22.98
CA ASN A 222 19.29 -15.75 23.26
C ASN A 222 19.03 -16.73 22.11
N ILE A 223 19.18 -16.28 20.85
CA ILE A 223 18.98 -17.14 19.68
C ILE A 223 20.07 -18.22 19.63
N PHE A 224 21.34 -17.83 19.77
CA PHE A 224 22.42 -18.81 19.71
C PHE A 224 22.44 -19.74 20.92
N ASP A 225 22.09 -19.26 22.12
CA ASP A 225 21.91 -20.10 23.29
C ASP A 225 20.75 -21.08 23.11
N GLY A 226 19.61 -20.61 22.58
CA GLY A 226 18.46 -21.44 22.25
C GLY A 226 18.80 -22.54 21.24
N MET A 227 19.52 -22.19 20.17
CA MET A 227 20.00 -23.17 19.18
C MET A 227 20.99 -24.17 19.76
N ASN A 228 21.89 -23.75 20.65
CA ASN A 228 22.81 -24.66 21.32
C ASN A 228 22.05 -25.65 22.22
N GLN A 229 21.01 -25.21 22.92
CA GLN A 229 20.15 -26.09 23.71
C GLN A 229 19.36 -27.07 22.83
N GLU A 230 18.82 -26.63 21.69
CA GLU A 230 18.17 -27.51 20.71
C GLU A 230 19.17 -28.54 20.16
N LYS A 231 20.39 -28.12 19.84
CA LYS A 231 21.47 -29.00 19.40
C LYS A 231 21.75 -30.10 20.42
N GLU A 232 21.92 -29.73 21.70
CA GLU A 232 22.17 -30.71 22.78
C GLU A 232 21.01 -31.69 22.96
N LYS A 233 19.76 -31.27 22.73
CA LYS A 233 18.60 -32.17 22.76
C LYS A 233 18.65 -33.18 21.63
N ILE A 234 18.93 -32.72 20.40
CA ILE A 234 19.01 -33.58 19.21
C ILE A 234 20.19 -34.55 19.32
N GLU A 235 21.34 -34.11 19.84
CA GLU A 235 22.51 -34.98 20.06
C GLU A 235 22.21 -36.15 21.01
N LYS A 236 21.33 -35.95 22.00
CA LYS A 236 20.87 -36.98 22.96
C LYS A 236 19.85 -37.96 22.37
N MET A 237 19.28 -37.68 21.19
CA MET A 237 18.37 -38.59 20.51
C MET A 237 19.13 -39.84 20.01
N ALA A 238 18.43 -40.96 19.94
CA ALA A 238 18.97 -42.17 19.32
C ALA A 238 19.25 -41.91 17.83
N ASP A 239 20.32 -42.54 17.32
CA ASP A 239 20.69 -42.41 15.91
C ASP A 239 19.57 -42.95 15.03
N SER A 240 19.03 -42.05 14.20
CA SER A 240 17.85 -42.24 13.36
C SER A 240 17.88 -41.24 12.21
N GLU A 241 17.16 -41.54 11.13
CA GLU A 241 16.96 -40.61 10.01
C GLU A 241 16.36 -39.28 10.49
N GLU A 242 15.43 -39.32 11.44
CA GLU A 242 14.83 -38.14 12.09
C GLU A 242 15.89 -37.25 12.78
N LYS A 243 16.86 -37.85 13.48
CA LYS A 243 17.97 -37.10 14.09
C LYS A 243 18.82 -36.39 13.04
N GLU A 244 19.12 -37.06 11.92
CA GLU A 244 19.90 -36.46 10.82
C GLU A 244 19.16 -35.29 10.17
N GLU A 245 17.85 -35.43 9.93
CA GLU A 245 16.99 -34.37 9.39
C GLU A 245 16.93 -33.15 10.31
N LEU A 246 16.68 -33.36 11.60
CA LEU A 246 16.62 -32.29 12.61
C LEU A 246 17.96 -31.57 12.74
N MET A 247 19.08 -32.31 12.72
CA MET A 247 20.41 -31.70 12.74
C MET A 247 20.66 -30.86 11.48
N ALA A 248 20.29 -31.36 10.30
CA ALA A 248 20.46 -30.62 9.04
C ALA A 248 19.59 -29.36 9.00
N GLU A 249 18.37 -29.41 9.52
CA GLU A 249 17.51 -28.24 9.66
C GLU A 249 18.11 -27.20 10.60
N LEU A 250 18.62 -27.63 11.76
CA LEU A 250 19.24 -26.73 12.74
C LEU A 250 20.47 -26.02 12.16
N VAL A 251 21.30 -26.73 11.37
CA VAL A 251 22.45 -26.10 10.68
C VAL A 251 21.97 -25.02 9.71
N LYS A 252 20.96 -25.31 8.88
CA LYS A 252 20.39 -24.32 7.95
C LYS A 252 19.81 -23.11 8.68
N GLN A 253 19.06 -23.33 9.76
CA GLN A 253 18.52 -22.24 10.58
C GLN A 253 19.67 -21.39 11.17
N LYS A 254 20.72 -22.03 11.71
CA LYS A 254 21.88 -21.31 12.24
C LYS A 254 22.56 -20.43 11.19
N GLU A 255 22.70 -20.91 9.95
CA GLU A 255 23.24 -20.09 8.84
C GLU A 255 22.36 -18.88 8.52
N VAL A 256 21.03 -19.04 8.54
CA VAL A 256 20.08 -17.95 8.34
C VAL A 256 20.21 -16.88 9.43
N PHE A 257 20.26 -17.26 10.70
CA PHE A 257 20.43 -16.28 11.79
C PHE A 257 21.83 -15.68 11.86
N THR A 258 22.88 -16.45 11.54
CA THR A 258 24.23 -15.87 11.37
C THR A 258 24.22 -14.78 10.30
N SER A 259 23.44 -14.97 9.22
CA SER A 259 23.25 -13.94 8.20
C SER A 259 22.42 -12.73 8.63
N LEU A 260 21.58 -12.88 9.65
CA LEU A 260 20.81 -11.77 10.22
C LEU A 260 21.71 -10.81 10.97
N PHE A 261 22.68 -11.33 11.72
CA PHE A 261 23.59 -10.54 12.56
C PHE A 261 24.84 -10.02 11.82
N ASP A 262 25.02 -10.42 10.56
CA ASP A 262 26.10 -9.93 9.68
C ASP A 262 25.68 -8.65 8.94
N GLU A 263 26.08 -7.50 9.48
CA GLU A 263 25.83 -6.17 8.88
C GLU A 263 26.47 -6.02 7.50
N LYS A 264 27.65 -6.59 7.24
CA LYS A 264 28.29 -6.50 5.92
C LYS A 264 27.51 -7.25 4.86
N ARG A 265 26.96 -8.41 5.22
CA ARG A 265 26.06 -9.17 4.35
C ARG A 265 24.75 -8.41 4.13
N HIS A 266 24.23 -7.73 5.14
CA HIS A 266 23.08 -6.85 4.99
C HIS A 266 23.34 -5.75 3.96
N ASP A 267 24.45 -5.02 4.08
CA ASP A 267 24.84 -3.94 3.16
C ASP A 267 25.02 -4.45 1.72
N HIS A 268 25.59 -5.64 1.56
CA HIS A 268 25.71 -6.27 0.24
C HIS A 268 24.35 -6.54 -0.39
N LEU A 269 23.38 -7.05 0.38
CA LEU A 269 22.01 -7.29 -0.11
C LEU A 269 21.27 -5.97 -0.41
N LEU A 270 21.53 -4.92 0.37
CA LEU A 270 21.00 -3.59 0.13
C LEU A 270 21.54 -3.01 -1.18
N SER A 271 22.85 -3.14 -1.44
CA SER A 271 23.49 -2.67 -2.68
C SER A 271 22.94 -3.32 -3.96
N LYS A 272 22.46 -4.57 -3.85
CA LYS A 272 21.83 -5.30 -4.95
C LYS A 272 20.34 -4.99 -5.13
N GLY A 273 19.72 -4.30 -4.17
CA GLY A 273 18.27 -4.17 -4.12
C GLY A 273 17.58 -5.51 -3.84
N GLU A 274 18.17 -6.36 -3.01
CA GLU A 274 17.50 -7.52 -2.40
C GLU A 274 16.89 -7.16 -1.03
N ARG A 275 17.50 -6.19 -0.32
CA ARG A 275 16.90 -5.46 0.81
C ARG A 275 16.66 -3.99 0.46
N ARG A 276 15.88 -3.27 1.28
CA ARG A 276 15.49 -1.87 1.08
C ARG A 276 15.75 -1.01 2.32
N LEU A 277 15.45 -1.55 3.49
CA LEU A 277 15.65 -0.90 4.79
C LEU A 277 17.09 -1.03 5.25
N SER A 278 17.60 0.02 5.88
CA SER A 278 18.86 0.01 6.62
C SER A 278 18.89 -1.09 7.70
N TYR A 279 20.10 -1.47 8.11
CA TYR A 279 20.27 -2.51 9.11
C TYR A 279 19.55 -2.16 10.42
N LYS A 280 19.72 -0.92 10.89
CA LYS A 280 19.07 -0.43 12.11
C LYS A 280 17.55 -0.32 11.98
N ALA A 281 17.02 0.07 10.82
CA ALA A 281 15.58 0.06 10.57
C ALA A 281 14.99 -1.36 10.62
N LEU A 282 15.73 -2.35 10.10
CA LEU A 282 15.33 -3.76 10.18
C LEU A 282 15.26 -4.26 11.64
N GLN A 283 16.21 -3.83 12.49
CA GLN A 283 16.20 -4.12 13.93
C GLN A 283 14.95 -3.50 14.59
N GLY A 284 14.63 -2.25 14.27
CA GLY A 284 13.44 -1.56 14.77
C GLY A 284 12.14 -2.26 14.36
N ALA A 285 12.06 -2.72 13.12
CA ALA A 285 10.90 -3.48 12.65
C ALA A 285 10.75 -4.82 13.38
N LEU A 286 11.85 -5.54 13.64
CA LEU A 286 11.84 -6.76 14.46
C LEU A 286 11.44 -6.50 15.92
N MET A 287 11.93 -5.40 16.51
CA MET A 287 11.52 -4.96 17.84
C MET A 287 9.99 -4.77 17.89
N ILE A 288 9.43 -4.00 16.96
CA ILE A 288 7.98 -3.81 16.87
C ILE A 288 7.25 -5.14 16.70
N TYR A 289 7.75 -6.06 15.87
CA TYR A 289 7.13 -7.37 15.66
C TYR A 289 7.08 -8.23 16.92
N PHE A 290 8.20 -8.36 17.64
CA PHE A 290 8.27 -9.19 18.82
C PHE A 290 7.48 -8.62 20.00
N TYR A 291 7.48 -7.29 20.15
CA TYR A 291 6.82 -6.58 21.26
C TYR A 291 5.53 -5.87 20.85
N ARG A 292 4.89 -6.29 19.76
CA ARG A 292 3.65 -5.70 19.21
C ARG A 292 2.47 -5.58 20.19
N SER A 293 2.47 -6.38 21.26
CA SER A 293 1.44 -6.33 22.29
C SER A 293 1.63 -5.19 23.29
N GLU A 294 2.84 -4.64 23.38
CA GLU A 294 3.16 -3.53 24.29
C GLU A 294 2.46 -2.24 23.83
N PRO A 295 1.92 -1.40 24.75
CA PRO A 295 1.05 -0.29 24.39
C PRO A 295 1.62 0.65 23.34
N ARG A 296 2.89 1.07 23.45
CA ARG A 296 3.54 1.95 22.47
C ARG A 296 3.72 1.30 21.10
N PHE A 297 3.73 -0.02 20.98
CA PHE A 297 3.98 -0.74 19.71
C PHE A 297 2.75 -1.29 19.02
N GLN A 298 1.56 -1.22 19.64
CA GLN A 298 0.32 -1.70 19.01
C GLN A 298 0.01 -0.95 17.69
N VAL A 299 0.04 0.38 17.73
CA VAL A 299 -0.24 1.23 16.57
C VAL A 299 0.92 1.19 15.55
N PRO A 300 2.20 1.25 15.95
CA PRO A 300 3.35 0.94 15.08
C PRO A 300 3.23 -0.39 14.33
N PHE A 301 2.83 -1.47 15.00
CA PHE A 301 2.68 -2.78 14.36
C PHE A 301 1.57 -2.80 13.30
N GLN A 302 0.46 -2.11 13.56
CA GLN A 302 -0.59 -1.91 12.56
C GLN A 302 -0.09 -1.13 11.35
N LEU A 303 0.76 -0.10 11.54
CA LEU A 303 1.37 0.63 10.43
C LEU A 303 2.16 -0.32 9.53
N LEU A 304 3.08 -1.11 10.10
CA LEU A 304 3.88 -2.07 9.35
C LEU A 304 3.02 -3.09 8.60
N THR A 305 1.92 -3.53 9.22
CA THR A 305 0.93 -4.42 8.59
C THR A 305 0.29 -3.75 7.37
N TYR A 306 -0.17 -2.51 7.50
CA TYR A 306 -0.80 -1.80 6.38
C TYR A 306 0.18 -1.46 5.26
N LEU A 307 1.46 -1.22 5.55
CA LEU A 307 2.49 -1.04 4.52
C LEU A 307 2.67 -2.32 3.68
N MET A 308 2.67 -3.50 4.31
CA MET A 308 2.65 -4.79 3.60
C MET A 308 1.34 -5.00 2.82
N ASP A 309 0.20 -4.56 3.35
CA ASP A 309 -1.08 -4.65 2.64
C ASP A 309 -1.08 -3.79 1.37
N ILE A 310 -0.52 -2.58 1.40
CA ILE A 310 -0.38 -1.71 0.21
C ILE A 310 0.44 -2.43 -0.87
N ASP A 311 1.61 -2.96 -0.53
CA ASP A 311 2.46 -3.70 -1.48
C ASP A 311 1.71 -4.88 -2.08
N THR A 312 1.05 -5.67 -1.22
CA THR A 312 0.27 -6.84 -1.63
C THR A 312 -0.83 -6.46 -2.61
N LEU A 313 -1.58 -5.40 -2.31
CA LEU A 313 -2.69 -4.94 -3.15
C LEU A 313 -2.21 -4.29 -4.44
N MET A 314 -1.08 -3.58 -4.42
CA MET A 314 -0.45 -3.09 -5.64
C MET A 314 -0.02 -4.24 -6.56
N THR A 315 0.59 -5.30 -6.02
CA THR A 315 0.93 -6.49 -6.81
C THR A 315 -0.33 -7.18 -7.34
N LYS A 316 -1.39 -7.31 -6.53
CA LYS A 316 -2.69 -7.86 -6.98
C LYS A 316 -3.31 -7.01 -8.09
N TRP A 317 -3.28 -5.69 -7.97
CA TRP A 317 -3.78 -4.78 -9.00
C TRP A 317 -3.01 -4.98 -10.32
N ARG A 318 -1.67 -5.09 -10.27
CA ARG A 318 -0.86 -5.40 -11.46
C ARG A 318 -1.21 -6.76 -12.05
N TYR A 319 -1.43 -7.77 -11.21
CA TYR A 319 -1.76 -9.11 -11.66
C TYR A 319 -3.16 -9.19 -12.29
N ASN A 320 -4.18 -8.57 -11.69
CA ASN A 320 -5.51 -8.47 -12.28
C ASN A 320 -5.47 -7.72 -13.62
N HIS A 321 -4.70 -6.63 -13.69
CA HIS A 321 -4.44 -5.94 -14.96
C HIS A 321 -3.82 -6.87 -16.01
N VAL A 322 -2.81 -7.67 -15.63
CA VAL A 322 -2.19 -8.67 -16.52
C VAL A 322 -3.21 -9.68 -17.03
N CYS A 323 -4.04 -10.24 -16.16
CA CYS A 323 -5.08 -11.21 -16.53
C CYS A 323 -6.11 -10.61 -17.50
N MET A 324 -6.62 -9.42 -17.19
CA MET A 324 -7.53 -8.69 -18.06
C MET A 324 -6.88 -8.42 -19.43
N VAL A 325 -5.66 -7.90 -19.46
CA VAL A 325 -4.94 -7.61 -20.72
C VAL A 325 -4.71 -8.88 -21.53
N HIS A 326 -4.35 -10.00 -20.90
CA HIS A 326 -4.21 -11.28 -21.60
C HIS A 326 -5.50 -11.69 -22.30
N ARG A 327 -6.66 -11.50 -21.67
CA ARG A 327 -7.98 -11.75 -22.27
C ARG A 327 -8.30 -10.77 -23.40
N MET A 328 -7.95 -9.49 -23.25
CA MET A 328 -8.29 -8.44 -24.22
C MET A 328 -7.42 -8.46 -25.49
N ILE A 329 -6.12 -8.74 -25.38
CA ILE A 329 -5.19 -8.64 -26.52
C ILE A 329 -4.32 -9.88 -26.77
N GLY A 330 -4.41 -10.92 -25.92
CA GLY A 330 -3.55 -12.10 -26.04
C GLY A 330 -2.07 -11.73 -26.01
N SER A 331 -1.32 -12.19 -27.01
CA SER A 331 0.12 -11.88 -27.21
C SER A 331 0.37 -10.68 -28.12
N LYS A 332 -0.66 -9.91 -28.52
CA LYS A 332 -0.47 -8.72 -29.35
C LYS A 332 0.31 -7.65 -28.58
N ALA A 333 1.13 -6.87 -29.30
CA ALA A 333 1.82 -5.72 -28.73
C ALA A 333 0.81 -4.66 -28.24
N GLY A 334 1.13 -3.97 -27.15
CA GLY A 334 0.31 -2.88 -26.61
C GLY A 334 0.37 -1.63 -27.48
N THR A 335 -0.62 -0.74 -27.36
CA THR A 335 -0.66 0.55 -28.09
C THR A 335 0.50 1.47 -27.72
N GLY A 336 1.04 1.37 -26.50
CA GLY A 336 2.26 2.05 -26.06
C GLY A 336 3.58 1.41 -26.55
N GLY A 337 3.49 0.42 -27.45
CA GLY A 337 4.62 -0.27 -28.09
C GLY A 337 5.22 -1.45 -27.32
N SER A 338 4.78 -1.70 -26.08
CA SER A 338 5.34 -2.81 -25.28
C SER A 338 4.95 -4.16 -25.86
N SER A 339 5.64 -5.21 -25.40
CA SER A 339 5.22 -6.61 -25.65
C SER A 339 3.85 -6.96 -25.02
N GLY A 340 3.15 -5.97 -24.45
CA GLY A 340 1.81 -6.09 -23.90
C GLY A 340 1.83 -6.95 -22.65
N TYR A 341 1.17 -8.10 -22.72
CA TYR A 341 1.06 -9.06 -21.64
C TYR A 341 2.42 -9.45 -21.02
N HIS A 342 3.45 -9.72 -21.82
CA HIS A 342 4.74 -10.18 -21.30
C HIS A 342 5.46 -9.12 -20.47
N TYR A 343 5.44 -7.86 -20.90
CA TYR A 343 5.99 -6.75 -20.10
C TYR A 343 5.22 -6.62 -18.79
N LEU A 344 3.89 -6.56 -18.83
CA LEU A 344 3.08 -6.39 -17.62
C LEU A 344 3.32 -7.52 -16.61
N ARG A 345 3.43 -8.76 -17.08
CA ARG A 345 3.76 -9.91 -16.23
C ARG A 345 5.11 -9.76 -15.52
N SER A 346 6.11 -9.17 -16.17
CA SER A 346 7.41 -8.91 -15.55
C SER A 346 7.35 -7.88 -14.41
N THR A 347 6.32 -7.03 -14.38
CA THR A 347 6.10 -6.07 -13.29
C THR A 347 5.46 -6.70 -12.05
N VAL A 348 4.96 -7.94 -12.16
CA VAL A 348 4.48 -8.75 -11.03
C VAL A 348 5.69 -9.47 -10.41
N SER A 349 6.50 -8.70 -9.69
CA SER A 349 7.77 -9.15 -9.10
C SER A 349 8.10 -8.35 -7.84
N ASP A 350 8.87 -8.95 -6.93
CA ASP A 350 9.37 -8.28 -5.71
C ASP A 350 10.29 -7.07 -6.00
N ARG A 351 10.72 -6.89 -7.26
CA ARG A 351 11.36 -5.63 -7.71
C ARG A 351 10.50 -4.39 -7.46
N TYR A 352 9.17 -4.54 -7.52
CA TYR A 352 8.19 -3.47 -7.28
C TYR A 352 7.61 -3.49 -5.86
N LYS A 353 8.03 -4.42 -5.01
CA LYS A 353 7.61 -4.51 -3.60
C LYS A 353 8.52 -3.64 -2.75
N VAL A 354 8.00 -2.53 -2.24
CA VAL A 354 8.80 -1.48 -1.60
C VAL A 354 9.19 -1.87 -0.18
N PHE A 355 8.29 -2.50 0.56
CA PHE A 355 8.49 -2.96 1.93
C PHE A 355 8.78 -4.47 1.99
N VAL A 356 9.50 -5.00 0.99
CA VAL A 356 9.84 -6.43 0.87
C VAL A 356 10.50 -6.99 2.14
N ASP A 357 11.29 -6.17 2.84
CA ASP A 357 11.94 -6.57 4.09
C ASP A 357 10.95 -6.92 5.19
N LEU A 358 9.81 -6.23 5.29
CA LEU A 358 8.78 -6.50 6.30
C LEU A 358 8.16 -7.90 6.13
N PHE A 359 8.05 -8.38 4.89
CA PHE A 359 7.63 -9.76 4.61
C PHE A 359 8.72 -10.75 5.01
N ASN A 360 9.97 -10.45 4.65
CA ASN A 360 11.12 -11.31 4.92
C ASN A 360 11.49 -11.37 6.41
N LEU A 361 10.95 -10.48 7.26
CA LEU A 361 11.07 -10.60 8.73
C LEU A 361 10.51 -11.93 9.25
N ALA A 362 9.52 -12.51 8.57
CA ALA A 362 8.97 -13.81 8.95
C ALA A 362 10.03 -14.93 8.97
N THR A 363 11.09 -14.80 8.18
CA THR A 363 12.24 -15.72 8.16
C THR A 363 13.01 -15.74 9.48
N PHE A 364 12.93 -14.66 10.26
CA PHE A 364 13.72 -14.48 11.49
C PHE A 364 12.87 -14.62 12.77
N LEU A 365 11.66 -15.18 12.66
CA LEU A 365 10.83 -15.43 13.83
C LEU A 365 11.41 -16.58 14.65
N VAL A 366 11.38 -16.40 15.97
CA VAL A 366 11.89 -17.38 16.93
C VAL A 366 10.82 -17.72 17.97
N PRO A 367 10.97 -18.84 18.70
CA PRO A 367 10.10 -19.15 19.83
C PRO A 367 10.02 -17.99 20.82
N ARG A 368 8.83 -17.72 21.36
CA ARG A 368 8.60 -16.57 22.26
C ARG A 368 9.53 -16.52 23.47
N HIS A 369 10.00 -17.67 23.93
CA HIS A 369 10.89 -17.75 25.09
C HIS A 369 12.35 -17.37 24.77
N TRP A 370 12.73 -17.26 23.49
CA TRP A 370 14.03 -16.75 23.03
C TRP A 370 14.03 -15.22 22.88
N VAL A 371 12.85 -14.61 22.73
CA VAL A 371 12.72 -13.16 22.68
C VAL A 371 13.16 -12.57 24.04
N PRO A 372 14.06 -11.56 24.07
CA PRO A 372 14.48 -10.93 25.32
C PRO A 372 13.28 -10.47 26.16
N LYS A 373 13.30 -10.72 27.46
CA LYS A 373 12.18 -10.35 28.33
C LYS A 373 12.23 -8.87 28.68
N LEU A 374 11.11 -8.19 28.54
CA LEU A 374 10.90 -6.87 29.14
C LEU A 374 10.56 -7.03 30.61
N ASN A 375 11.22 -6.27 31.48
CA ASN A 375 10.86 -6.10 32.88
C ASN A 375 10.09 -4.78 33.03
N PRO A 376 8.76 -4.78 33.27
CA PRO A 376 7.96 -3.56 33.34
C PRO A 376 8.41 -2.58 34.43
N ASN A 377 9.07 -3.06 35.49
CA ASN A 377 9.59 -2.20 36.57
C ASN A 377 10.87 -1.46 36.18
N VAL A 378 11.55 -1.90 35.13
CA VAL A 378 12.84 -1.34 34.64
C VAL A 378 12.65 -0.70 33.27
N HIS A 379 11.73 -1.21 32.46
CA HIS A 379 11.48 -0.83 31.08
C HIS A 379 10.09 -0.19 30.96
N THR A 380 9.87 0.90 31.71
CA THR A 380 8.63 1.69 31.66
C THR A 380 8.46 2.45 30.34
N PHE A 381 9.53 2.57 29.55
CA PHE A 381 9.53 3.34 28.30
C PHE A 381 8.50 2.84 27.30
N LEU A 382 8.11 1.55 27.28
CA LEU A 382 7.06 1.03 26.38
C LEU A 382 5.62 1.26 26.87
N TYR A 383 5.46 1.83 28.06
CA TYR A 383 4.18 2.06 28.73
C TYR A 383 3.83 3.55 28.89
N MET A 384 4.77 4.47 28.61
CA MET A 384 4.56 5.91 28.69
C MET A 384 4.77 6.56 27.31
N ALA A 385 3.73 7.19 26.76
CA ALA A 385 3.81 7.87 25.48
C ALA A 385 4.66 9.15 25.59
N GLU A 386 5.55 9.37 24.63
CA GLU A 386 6.31 10.61 24.50
C GLU A 386 5.42 11.70 23.87
N CYS A 387 5.07 12.71 24.66
CA CYS A 387 4.43 13.93 24.17
C CYS A 387 5.52 14.99 23.96
N CYS A 388 5.76 15.42 22.72
CA CYS A 388 6.49 16.65 22.49
C CYS A 388 5.56 17.83 22.86
N ASP A 389 5.95 18.66 23.84
CA ASP A 389 5.25 19.91 24.13
C ASP A 389 5.38 20.84 22.93
N SER A 390 4.29 21.01 22.18
CA SER A 390 4.20 21.92 21.03
C SER A 390 3.98 23.38 21.45
N SER A 391 4.18 23.73 22.72
CA SER A 391 3.98 25.07 23.25
C SER A 391 5.21 25.96 23.04
N TYR A 392 5.64 26.22 21.80
CA TYR A 392 6.50 27.35 21.44
C TYR A 392 6.50 27.60 19.91
N CYS A 393 5.31 27.72 19.34
CA CYS A 393 5.11 28.40 18.05
C CYS A 393 3.87 29.31 18.16
N SER A 394 3.89 30.24 19.13
CA SER A 394 3.04 31.42 19.06
C SER A 394 3.71 32.39 18.10
N SER A 395 3.10 32.58 16.93
CA SER A 395 3.35 33.75 16.09
C SER A 395 2.92 35.00 16.85
N GLU A 396 3.85 35.61 17.58
CA GLU A 396 3.80 37.04 17.86
C GLU A 396 4.28 37.74 16.59
N ASP A 397 3.33 38.27 15.82
CA ASP A 397 3.49 39.47 14.99
C ASP A 397 2.09 39.86 14.48
N SER A 398 1.36 40.55 15.34
CA SER A 398 0.26 41.42 14.96
C SER A 398 0.29 42.62 15.90
N ASP A 399 0.97 43.67 15.44
CA ASP A 399 0.67 45.08 15.72
C ASP A 399 0.91 45.88 14.43
#